data_AF-A0A662SSD9-F1
#
_entry.id   AF-A0A662SSD9-F1
#
_cell.length_a   1.000
_cell.length_b   1.000
_cell.length_c   1.000
_cell.angle_alpha   90.00
_cell.angle_beta   90.00
_cell.angle_gamma   90.00
#
_symmetry.space_group_name_H-M   'P 1'
#
loop_
_entity.id
_entity.type
_entity.pdbx_description
1 polymer ?
#
loop_
_entity_poly.entity_id
_entity_poly.type
_entity_poly.pdbx_seq_one_letter_code
_entity_poly.pdbx_strand_id
1 'polypeptide(L)'
;MLIEEKILRKLFSDGSLEVTSDTRHEEFSDWESILKPLAEAEGAIVVKPLDLVDYIESALRSLCKKIAEAETDYPATWENYSSVELYYCTRPSKAFVVLSTDSDPYFATVRFNVHKNARSAVRDYNSTIDQWRDTLADHSTLDVPGAEESAEIADELKHEKLKIHEVLEKIKSIL
;
A
#
# COMPACT_ATOMS: atom_id res chain seq x y z
N MET A 1 19.03 -7.64 16.55
CA MET A 1 17.71 -7.49 15.91
C MET A 1 17.96 -6.94 14.52
N LEU A 2 17.43 -7.59 13.49
CA LEU A 2 17.58 -7.14 12.11
C LEU A 2 16.88 -5.78 11.94
N ILE A 3 17.39 -4.91 11.06
CA ILE A 3 16.83 -3.57 10.89
C ILE A 3 15.39 -3.64 10.36
N GLU A 4 15.12 -4.57 9.46
CA GLU A 4 13.81 -4.85 8.89
C GLU A 4 12.81 -5.25 10.00
N GLU A 5 13.25 -6.03 10.99
CA GLU A 5 12.39 -6.37 12.14
C GLU A 5 12.11 -5.14 13.00
N LYS A 6 13.06 -4.20 13.14
CA LYS A 6 12.85 -2.95 13.88
C LYS A 6 11.81 -2.07 13.18
N ILE A 7 11.92 -1.95 11.86
CA ILE A 7 10.99 -1.20 11.00
C ILE A 7 9.58 -1.78 11.14
N LEU A 8 9.40 -3.09 10.94
CA LEU A 8 8.09 -3.72 11.06
C LEU A 8 7.54 -3.71 12.50
N ARG A 9 8.39 -3.75 13.53
CA ARG A 9 7.92 -3.57 14.93
C ARG A 9 7.31 -2.19 15.14
N LYS A 10 7.92 -1.14 14.60
CA LYS A 10 7.34 0.19 14.66
C LYS A 10 6.03 0.24 13.88
N LEU A 11 6.01 -0.26 12.65
CA LEU A 11 4.79 -0.28 11.82
C LEU A 11 3.62 -0.96 12.55
N PHE A 12 3.88 -2.12 13.16
CA PHE A 12 2.84 -2.89 13.84
C PHE A 12 2.41 -2.26 15.17
N SER A 13 3.28 -1.46 15.80
CA SER A 13 2.96 -0.68 17.00
C SER A 13 2.06 0.50 16.66
N ASP A 14 2.37 1.21 15.57
CA ASP A 14 1.60 2.37 15.12
C ASP A 14 0.24 1.94 14.54
N GLY A 15 0.17 0.73 13.97
CA GLY A 15 -1.06 0.12 13.46
C GLY A 15 -1.47 0.61 12.08
N SER A 16 -1.11 1.84 11.74
CA SER A 16 -1.20 2.40 10.40
C SER A 16 -0.15 3.47 10.18
N LEU A 17 0.24 3.69 8.93
CA LEU A 17 1.10 4.79 8.50
C LEU A 17 0.60 5.30 7.16
N GLU A 18 0.45 6.62 7.02
CA GLU A 18 0.18 7.27 5.74
C GLU A 18 1.28 8.31 5.51
N VAL A 19 1.86 8.30 4.31
CA VAL A 19 2.88 9.25 3.89
C VAL A 19 2.48 9.77 2.52
N THR A 20 2.43 11.07 2.38
CA THR A 20 2.07 11.78 1.16
C THR A 20 3.23 12.65 0.68
N SER A 21 3.16 13.15 -0.55
CA SER A 21 4.08 14.15 -1.10
C SER A 21 4.18 15.43 -0.26
N ASP A 22 3.13 15.75 0.51
CA ASP A 22 3.04 16.92 1.38
C ASP A 22 3.37 16.64 2.85
N THR A 23 3.65 15.37 3.19
CA THR A 23 3.99 15.00 4.57
C THR A 23 5.26 15.72 5.01
N ARG A 24 5.14 16.50 6.09
CA ARG A 24 6.27 17.28 6.62
C ARG A 24 7.17 16.42 7.49
N HIS A 25 8.44 16.80 7.57
CA HIS A 25 9.44 16.11 8.39
C HIS A 25 9.01 15.97 9.85
N GLU A 26 8.36 16.98 10.42
CA GLU A 26 7.92 16.94 11.82
C GLU A 26 6.87 15.84 12.07
N GLU A 27 5.98 15.64 11.10
CA GLU A 27 4.92 14.62 11.13
C GLU A 27 5.48 13.20 10.97
N PHE A 28 6.68 13.07 10.40
CA PHE A 28 7.36 11.80 10.15
C PHE A 28 8.60 11.56 11.06
N SER A 29 8.86 12.47 11.99
CA SER A 29 10.09 12.53 12.79
C SER A 29 10.41 11.24 13.56
N ASP A 30 9.39 10.57 14.10
CA ASP A 30 9.55 9.29 14.78
C ASP A 30 10.12 8.20 13.86
N TRP A 31 9.71 8.19 12.59
CA TRP A 31 10.19 7.27 11.57
C TRP A 31 11.58 7.64 11.05
N GLU A 32 11.86 8.95 10.90
CA GLU A 32 13.18 9.43 10.48
C GLU A 32 14.29 8.91 11.38
N SER A 33 14.05 8.86 12.70
CA SER A 33 15.03 8.34 13.67
C SER A 33 15.48 6.89 13.38
N ILE A 34 14.66 6.11 12.68
CA ILE A 34 14.92 4.72 12.31
C ILE A 34 15.48 4.63 10.88
N LEU A 35 14.90 5.40 9.95
CA LEU A 35 15.12 5.23 8.50
C LEU A 35 16.26 6.11 7.96
N LYS A 36 16.43 7.33 8.50
CA LYS A 36 17.46 8.26 8.04
C LYS A 36 18.89 7.69 8.11
N PRO A 37 19.29 6.95 9.16
CA PRO A 37 20.62 6.31 9.16
C PRO A 37 20.85 5.31 8.02
N LEU A 38 19.77 4.71 7.48
CA LEU A 38 19.86 3.79 6.34
C LEU A 38 20.10 4.57 5.05
N ALA A 39 19.33 5.65 4.86
CA ALA A 39 19.52 6.52 3.70
C ALA A 39 20.88 7.21 3.69
N GLU A 40 21.38 7.66 4.85
CA GLU A 40 22.74 8.21 4.96
C GLU A 40 23.83 7.17 4.65
N ALA A 41 23.62 5.90 5.03
CA ALA A 41 24.55 4.82 4.70
C ALA A 41 24.61 4.52 3.19
N GLU A 42 23.53 4.80 2.47
CA GLU A 42 23.43 4.71 1.01
C GLU A 42 23.89 6.01 0.31
N GLY A 43 24.34 7.01 1.07
CA GLY A 43 24.89 8.27 0.55
C GLY A 43 23.86 9.36 0.29
N ALA A 44 22.62 9.19 0.75
CA ALA A 44 21.59 10.22 0.62
C ALA A 44 21.80 11.35 1.66
N ILE A 45 21.75 12.60 1.20
CA ILE A 45 22.07 13.80 2.02
C ILE A 45 20.80 14.52 2.48
N VAL A 46 19.77 14.56 1.63
CA VAL A 46 18.44 15.13 1.92
C VAL A 46 17.42 14.18 1.33
N VAL A 47 16.51 13.69 2.18
CA VAL A 47 15.57 12.62 1.84
C VAL A 47 14.20 13.07 2.30
N LYS A 48 13.22 13.12 1.41
CA LYS A 48 11.85 13.45 1.79
C LYS A 48 11.25 12.25 2.55
N PRO A 49 10.22 12.46 3.39
CA PRO A 49 9.53 11.35 4.05
C PRO A 49 9.07 10.26 3.10
N LEU A 50 8.58 10.62 1.90
CA LEU A 50 8.15 9.68 0.88
C LEU A 50 9.29 8.77 0.40
N ASP A 51 10.50 9.31 0.21
CA ASP A 51 11.68 8.53 -0.21
C ASP A 51 12.12 7.53 0.89
N LEU A 52 11.74 7.78 2.15
CA LEU A 52 12.02 6.85 3.25
C LEU A 52 11.05 5.66 3.29
N VAL A 53 9.91 5.74 2.60
CA VAL A 53 8.91 4.68 2.56
C VAL A 53 9.45 3.40 1.91
N ASP A 54 10.36 3.52 0.95
CA ASP A 54 11.01 2.39 0.27
C ASP A 54 11.69 1.42 1.26
N TYR A 55 12.24 1.93 2.37
CA TYR A 55 12.81 1.09 3.43
C TYR A 55 11.74 0.29 4.18
N ILE A 56 10.55 0.85 4.35
CA ILE A 56 9.40 0.17 4.97
C ILE A 56 8.88 -0.93 4.03
N GLU A 57 8.70 -0.60 2.75
CA GLU A 57 8.31 -1.57 1.73
C GLU A 57 9.33 -2.71 1.59
N SER A 58 10.62 -2.38 1.56
CA SER A 58 11.71 -3.37 1.49
C SER A 58 11.68 -4.30 2.71
N ALA A 59 11.50 -3.77 3.92
CA ALA A 59 11.34 -4.58 5.12
C ALA A 59 10.11 -5.50 5.04
N LEU A 60 8.99 -5.01 4.50
CA LEU A 60 7.77 -5.78 4.28
C LEU A 60 7.99 -6.92 3.28
N ARG A 61 8.57 -6.64 2.12
CA ARG A 61 8.89 -7.63 1.08
C ARG A 61 9.91 -8.68 1.55
N SER A 62 10.84 -8.28 2.41
CA SER A 62 11.86 -9.16 2.99
C SER A 62 11.31 -10.13 4.04
N LEU A 63 10.47 -9.65 4.96
CA LEU A 63 10.03 -10.42 6.13
C LEU A 63 8.62 -11.00 6.04
N CYS A 64 7.82 -10.58 5.05
CA CYS A 64 6.44 -11.00 4.87
C CYS A 64 6.25 -11.71 3.53
N LYS A 65 5.08 -12.33 3.36
CA LYS A 65 4.69 -12.99 2.11
C LYS A 65 3.53 -12.24 1.48
N LYS A 66 3.67 -11.86 0.21
CA LYS A 66 2.58 -11.28 -0.58
C LYS A 66 1.52 -12.35 -0.85
N ILE A 67 0.26 -12.01 -0.63
CA ILE A 67 -0.92 -12.88 -0.77
C ILE A 67 -1.72 -12.53 -2.02
N ALA A 68 -1.86 -11.23 -2.26
CA ALA A 68 -2.62 -10.64 -3.34
C ALA A 68 -2.08 -9.26 -3.67
N GLU A 69 -2.39 -8.82 -4.88
CA GLU A 69 -2.03 -7.54 -5.47
C GLU A 69 -3.10 -7.23 -6.51
N ALA A 70 -3.46 -5.96 -6.60
CA ALA A 70 -4.27 -5.42 -7.67
C ALA A 70 -3.73 -4.03 -7.97
N GLU A 71 -3.81 -3.65 -9.23
CA GLU A 71 -3.37 -2.37 -9.74
C GLU A 71 -4.40 -1.82 -10.70
N THR A 72 -4.41 -0.51 -10.85
CA THR A 72 -5.22 0.17 -11.85
C THR A 72 -4.51 1.42 -12.32
N ASP A 73 -4.66 1.69 -13.61
CA ASP A 73 -4.34 2.98 -14.20
C ASP A 73 -5.65 3.77 -14.33
N TYR A 74 -5.72 5.00 -13.84
CA TYR A 74 -6.88 5.85 -14.19
C TYR A 74 -6.79 6.26 -15.66
N PRO A 75 -7.92 6.39 -16.38
CA PRO A 75 -7.85 6.60 -17.81
C PRO A 75 -7.32 7.99 -18.21
N ALA A 76 -6.33 7.91 -19.10
CA ALA A 76 -5.94 8.78 -20.21
C ALA A 76 -5.59 10.27 -20.00
N THR A 77 -5.89 10.90 -18.85
CA THR A 77 -5.49 12.31 -18.62
C THR A 77 -4.51 12.52 -17.47
N TRP A 78 -4.27 11.48 -16.66
CA TRP A 78 -3.45 11.53 -15.46
C TRP A 78 -2.61 10.26 -15.44
N GLU A 79 -1.30 10.38 -15.30
CA GLU A 79 -0.39 9.24 -15.11
C GLU A 79 -0.60 8.67 -13.70
N ASN A 80 -1.81 8.19 -13.41
CA ASN A 80 -2.19 7.74 -12.08
C ASN A 80 -2.05 6.25 -11.98
N TYR A 81 -0.93 5.82 -11.40
CA TYR A 81 -0.73 4.43 -11.00
C TYR A 81 -1.18 4.26 -9.55
N SER A 82 -2.16 3.38 -9.34
CA SER A 82 -2.63 2.98 -8.03
C SER A 82 -2.46 1.48 -7.84
N SER A 83 -1.93 1.06 -6.69
CA SER A 83 -1.82 -0.37 -6.36
C SER A 83 -2.18 -0.66 -4.91
N VAL A 84 -2.63 -1.89 -4.67
CA VAL A 84 -2.98 -2.38 -3.35
C VAL A 84 -2.51 -3.83 -3.23
N GLU A 85 -1.70 -4.07 -2.20
CA GLU A 85 -1.08 -5.34 -1.92
C GLU A 85 -1.49 -5.82 -0.52
N LEU A 86 -1.74 -7.13 -0.38
CA LEU A 86 -1.97 -7.77 0.90
C LEU A 86 -0.78 -8.66 1.26
N TYR A 87 -0.15 -8.37 2.39
CA TYR A 87 0.96 -9.16 2.95
C TYR A 87 0.54 -9.91 4.21
N TYR A 88 1.14 -11.08 4.40
CA TYR A 88 1.09 -11.84 5.65
C TYR A 88 2.50 -11.96 6.24
N CYS A 89 2.65 -11.49 7.47
CA CYS A 89 3.91 -11.47 8.19
C CYS A 89 3.88 -12.51 9.32
N THR A 90 5.01 -13.19 9.54
CA THR A 90 5.20 -14.07 10.71
C THR A 90 6.20 -13.51 11.71
N ARG A 91 7.00 -12.51 11.29
CA ARG A 91 7.98 -11.78 12.07
C ARG A 91 7.80 -10.28 11.80
N PRO A 92 7.96 -9.40 12.81
CA PRO A 92 8.27 -9.69 14.22
C PRO A 92 7.11 -10.32 15.00
N SER A 93 5.89 -10.29 14.45
CA SER A 93 4.72 -10.98 14.97
C SER A 93 3.77 -11.36 13.83
N LYS A 94 2.78 -12.21 14.11
CA LYS A 94 1.76 -12.54 13.12
C LYS A 94 0.86 -11.34 12.86
N ALA A 95 0.91 -10.80 11.66
CA ALA A 95 0.11 -9.66 11.24
C ALA A 95 -0.19 -9.73 9.74
N PHE A 96 -1.19 -8.98 9.33
CA PHE A 96 -1.51 -8.70 7.95
C PHE A 96 -1.22 -7.24 7.69
N VAL A 97 -0.66 -6.91 6.53
CA VAL A 97 -0.42 -5.53 6.12
C VAL A 97 -1.08 -5.31 4.78
N VAL A 98 -1.96 -4.32 4.70
CA VAL A 98 -2.46 -3.79 3.43
C VAL A 98 -1.60 -2.58 3.10
N LEU A 99 -0.88 -2.66 2.00
CA LEU A 99 -0.09 -1.57 1.43
C LEU A 99 -0.88 -1.03 0.25
N SER A 100 -1.29 0.23 0.28
CA SER A 100 -1.86 0.91 -0.87
C SER A 100 -0.97 2.08 -1.29
N THR A 101 -0.72 2.19 -2.59
CA THR A 101 0.00 3.30 -3.20
C THR A 101 -0.92 3.97 -4.21
N ASP A 102 -0.89 5.29 -4.23
CA ASP A 102 -1.57 6.11 -5.21
C ASP A 102 -0.59 7.20 -5.63
N SER A 103 -0.25 7.29 -6.92
CA SER A 103 0.61 8.36 -7.43
C SER A 103 0.00 9.02 -8.65
N ASP A 104 -0.10 10.34 -8.63
CA ASP A 104 -0.37 11.24 -9.75
C ASP A 104 0.85 12.15 -10.01
N PRO A 105 0.91 12.87 -11.15
CA PRO A 105 2.04 13.77 -11.48
C PRO A 105 2.38 14.87 -10.46
N TYR A 106 1.45 15.20 -9.57
CA TYR A 106 1.48 16.27 -8.57
C TYR A 106 1.41 15.76 -7.13
N PHE A 107 0.94 14.53 -6.91
CA PHE A 107 0.62 13.99 -5.60
C PHE A 107 0.94 12.50 -5.53
N ALA A 108 1.61 12.08 -4.46
CA ALA A 108 1.84 10.67 -4.19
C ALA A 108 1.44 10.36 -2.75
N THR A 109 0.86 9.18 -2.54
CA THR A 109 0.48 8.66 -1.23
C THR A 109 0.84 7.20 -1.12
N VAL A 110 1.42 6.83 0.01
CA VAL A 110 1.62 5.45 0.42
C VAL A 110 0.99 5.26 1.79
N ARG A 111 0.12 4.25 1.91
CA ARG A 111 -0.55 3.88 3.15
C ARG A 111 -0.29 2.42 3.50
N PHE A 112 0.05 2.20 4.75
CA PHE A 112 0.18 0.89 5.37
C PHE A 112 -0.87 0.74 6.46
N ASN A 113 -1.69 -0.30 6.39
CA ASN A 113 -2.65 -0.64 7.43
C ASN A 113 -2.35 -2.03 7.99
N VAL A 114 -2.15 -2.12 9.31
CA VAL A 114 -1.78 -3.36 9.99
C VAL A 114 -3.00 -3.97 10.68
N HIS A 115 -3.29 -5.23 10.36
CA HIS A 115 -4.42 -5.98 10.88
C HIS A 115 -3.97 -7.23 11.63
N LYS A 116 -4.66 -7.55 12.73
CA LYS A 116 -4.39 -8.77 13.52
C LYS A 116 -5.04 -10.03 12.93
N ASN A 117 -5.97 -9.89 11.99
CA ASN A 117 -6.73 -11.01 11.44
C ASN A 117 -7.02 -10.81 9.95
N ALA A 118 -7.20 -11.93 9.23
CA ALA A 118 -7.41 -11.94 7.80
C ALA A 118 -8.71 -11.23 7.38
N ARG A 119 -9.77 -11.31 8.20
CA ARG A 119 -11.07 -10.70 7.87
C ARG A 119 -10.98 -9.18 7.78
N SER A 120 -10.32 -8.56 8.74
CA SER A 120 -10.10 -7.10 8.74
C SER A 120 -9.23 -6.69 7.55
N ALA A 121 -8.14 -7.42 7.28
CA ALA A 121 -7.24 -7.12 6.16
C ALA A 121 -7.93 -7.26 4.79
N VAL A 122 -8.71 -8.33 4.59
CA VAL A 122 -9.50 -8.54 3.35
C VAL A 122 -10.56 -7.45 3.18
N ARG A 123 -11.19 -7.01 4.27
CA ARG A 123 -12.16 -5.91 4.21
C ARG A 123 -11.50 -4.61 3.79
N ASP A 124 -10.32 -4.31 4.34
CA ASP A 124 -9.56 -3.10 4.04
C ASP A 124 -9.10 -3.10 2.58
N TYR A 125 -8.45 -4.19 2.14
CA TYR A 125 -8.07 -4.39 0.74
C TYR A 125 -9.26 -4.18 -0.23
N ASN A 126 -10.38 -4.85 0.03
CA ASN A 126 -11.56 -4.72 -0.81
C ASN A 126 -12.20 -3.33 -0.75
N SER A 127 -12.01 -2.60 0.35
CA SER A 127 -12.48 -1.21 0.48
C SER A 127 -11.67 -0.27 -0.40
N THR A 128 -10.36 -0.49 -0.55
CA THR A 128 -9.51 0.25 -1.50
C THR A 128 -9.98 0.01 -2.94
N ILE A 129 -10.23 -1.25 -3.31
CA ILE A 129 -10.78 -1.60 -4.62
C ILE A 129 -12.13 -0.91 -4.87
N ASP A 130 -13.03 -0.92 -3.87
CA ASP A 130 -14.34 -0.26 -4.02
C ASP A 130 -14.19 1.26 -4.23
N GLN A 131 -13.25 1.92 -3.55
CA GLN A 131 -12.98 3.35 -3.74
C GLN A 131 -12.49 3.67 -5.16
N TRP A 132 -11.57 2.88 -5.71
CA TRP A 132 -11.13 3.06 -7.09
C TRP A 132 -12.27 2.85 -8.08
N ARG A 133 -13.10 1.82 -7.86
CA ARG A 133 -14.27 1.56 -8.70
C ARG A 133 -15.28 2.69 -8.66
N ASP A 134 -15.56 3.25 -7.49
CA ASP A 134 -16.47 4.39 -7.34
C ASP A 134 -15.92 5.62 -8.09
N THR A 135 -14.61 5.87 -8.00
CA THR A 135 -13.96 7.01 -8.68
C THR A 135 -13.96 6.85 -10.21
N LEU A 136 -13.67 5.64 -10.71
CA LEU A 136 -13.74 5.31 -12.13
C LEU A 136 -15.18 5.36 -12.66
N ALA A 137 -16.15 4.91 -11.87
CA ALA A 137 -17.56 5.00 -12.22
C ALA A 137 -17.99 6.48 -12.33
N ASP A 138 -17.60 7.33 -11.38
CA ASP A 138 -17.87 8.77 -11.45
C ASP A 138 -17.25 9.38 -12.73
N HIS A 139 -16.00 9.06 -13.04
CA HIS A 139 -15.34 9.51 -14.26
C HIS A 139 -16.05 9.01 -15.53
N SER A 140 -16.56 7.78 -15.53
CA SER A 140 -17.27 7.21 -16.69
C SER A 140 -18.56 7.93 -17.07
N THR A 141 -19.12 8.74 -16.15
CA THR A 141 -20.31 9.54 -16.42
C THR A 141 -20.01 10.90 -17.06
N LEU A 142 -18.73 11.26 -17.19
CA LEU A 142 -18.28 12.51 -17.77
C LEU A 142 -18.16 12.41 -19.29
N ASP A 143 -18.42 13.52 -19.98
CA ASP A 143 -18.22 13.63 -21.44
C ASP A 143 -16.76 14.06 -21.74
N VAL A 144 -15.81 13.18 -21.38
CA VAL A 144 -14.36 13.42 -21.51
C VAL A 144 -13.65 12.19 -22.09
N PRO A 145 -12.46 12.36 -22.71
CA PRO A 145 -11.66 11.22 -23.15
C PRO A 145 -11.38 10.22 -22.01
N GLY A 146 -11.50 8.93 -22.28
CA GLY A 146 -11.26 7.86 -21.29
C GLY A 146 -12.46 7.49 -20.40
N ALA A 147 -13.63 8.13 -20.56
CA ALA A 147 -14.83 7.79 -19.78
C ALA A 147 -15.32 6.34 -20.00
N GLU A 148 -15.35 5.86 -21.25
CA GLU A 148 -15.72 4.47 -21.57
C GLU A 148 -14.72 3.46 -20.97
N GLU A 149 -13.42 3.72 -21.14
CA GLU A 149 -12.33 2.91 -20.54
C GLU A 149 -12.46 2.83 -19.01
N SER A 150 -12.89 3.92 -18.36
CA SER A 150 -13.11 3.94 -16.90
C SER A 150 -14.16 2.92 -16.46
N ALA A 151 -15.25 2.80 -17.22
CA ALA A 151 -16.32 1.86 -16.90
C ALA A 151 -15.85 0.41 -17.05
N GLU A 152 -15.05 0.12 -18.08
CA GLU A 152 -14.45 -1.19 -18.30
C GLU A 152 -13.52 -1.57 -17.15
N ILE A 153 -12.57 -0.69 -16.80
CA ILE A 153 -11.62 -0.91 -15.70
C ILE A 153 -12.37 -1.09 -14.37
N ALA A 154 -13.42 -0.32 -14.10
CA ALA A 154 -14.23 -0.45 -12.90
C ALA A 154 -14.94 -1.82 -12.78
N ASP A 155 -15.34 -2.43 -13.91
CA ASP A 155 -15.93 -3.77 -13.90
C ASP A 155 -14.87 -4.86 -13.76
N GLU A 156 -13.68 -4.66 -14.33
CA GLU A 156 -12.53 -5.56 -14.15
C GLU A 156 -12.10 -5.64 -12.68
N LEU A 157 -11.92 -4.49 -12.01
CA LEU A 157 -11.53 -4.40 -10.60
C LEU A 157 -12.45 -5.15 -9.63
N LYS A 158 -13.72 -5.37 -10.01
CA LYS A 158 -14.65 -6.17 -9.20
C LYS A 158 -14.13 -7.60 -9.00
N HIS A 159 -13.39 -8.14 -9.97
CA HIS A 159 -12.86 -9.49 -9.96
C HIS A 159 -11.58 -9.61 -9.10
N GLU A 160 -10.92 -8.49 -8.82
CA GLU A 160 -9.75 -8.43 -7.93
C GLU A 160 -10.12 -8.50 -6.43
N LYS A 161 -11.41 -8.38 -6.11
CA LYS A 161 -11.87 -8.46 -4.72
C LYS A 161 -11.61 -9.85 -4.12
N LEU A 162 -11.01 -9.85 -2.95
CA LEU A 162 -10.63 -11.07 -2.24
C LEU A 162 -11.79 -11.69 -1.48
N LYS A 163 -11.85 -13.02 -1.51
CA LYS A 163 -12.66 -13.82 -0.56
C LYS A 163 -11.79 -14.34 0.56
N ILE A 164 -12.30 -14.24 1.80
CA ILE A 164 -11.56 -14.63 3.01
C ILE A 164 -11.05 -16.07 2.95
N HIS A 165 -11.86 -17.02 2.44
CA HIS A 165 -11.44 -18.42 2.39
C HIS A 165 -10.26 -18.64 1.43
N GLU A 166 -10.23 -17.96 0.28
CA GLU A 166 -9.14 -18.06 -0.71
C GLU A 166 -7.83 -17.53 -0.13
N VAL A 167 -7.92 -16.41 0.61
CA VAL A 167 -6.78 -15.83 1.33
C VAL A 167 -6.25 -16.79 2.40
N LEU A 168 -7.13 -17.41 3.19
CA LEU A 168 -6.70 -18.37 4.22
C LEU A 168 -6.05 -19.62 3.62
N GLU A 169 -6.55 -20.13 2.49
CA GLU A 169 -5.93 -21.25 1.77
C GLU A 169 -4.56 -20.87 1.19
N LYS A 170 -4.43 -19.67 0.58
CA LYS A 170 -3.14 -19.15 0.13
C LYS A 170 -2.13 -19.09 1.28
N ILE A 171 -2.52 -18.60 2.45
CA ILE A 171 -1.63 -18.52 3.62
C ILE A 171 -1.16 -19.91 4.07
N LYS A 172 -2.04 -20.91 4.06
CA LYS A 172 -1.63 -22.29 4.37
C LYS A 172 -0.62 -22.85 3.37
N SER A 173 -0.70 -22.43 2.10
CA SER A 173 0.19 -22.94 1.05
C SER A 173 1.60 -22.33 1.06
N ILE A 174 1.76 -21.15 1.66
CA ILE A 174 3.04 -20.40 1.69
C ILE A 174 3.79 -20.51 3.03
N LEU A 175 3.19 -21.18 4.02
CA LEU A 175 3.77 -21.46 5.34
C LEU A 175 4.32 -22.88 5.39
#